data_AF-A0A975U0P6-F1
#
_entry.id   AF-A0A975U0P6-F1
#
_cell.length_a   1.000
_cell.length_b   1.000
_cell.length_c   1.000
_cell.angle_alpha   90.00
_cell.angle_beta   90.00
_cell.angle_gamma   90.00
#
_symmetry.space_group_name_H-M   'P 1'
#
loop_
_entity.id
_entity.type
_entity.pdbx_description
1 polymer ?
#
loop_
_entity_poly.entity_id
_entity_poly.type
_entity_poly.pdbx_seq_one_letter_code
_entity_poly.pdbx_strand_id
1 'polypeptide(L)'
;MGLSGAPAAGPLAPGQRWSVARKRAVVLRLIAGEPVELVSREIGVPVFKLERWRERAEAALEGALKEREADGEGPELAAALRRIGELSMEVDLLRAKMGQSPGPLARKRWR
;
A
#
# COMPACT_ATOMS: atom_id res chain seq x y z
N MET A 1 6.88 28.02 -14.14
CA MET A 1 6.35 27.76 -12.79
C MET A 1 7.40 26.96 -12.03
N GLY A 2 8.13 27.61 -11.11
CA GLY A 2 9.23 27.00 -10.38
C GLY A 2 8.71 26.06 -9.30
N LEU A 3 9.19 24.82 -9.32
CA LEU A 3 8.96 23.90 -8.21
C LEU A 3 9.74 24.42 -7.01
N SER A 4 8.96 24.86 -6.02
CA SER A 4 9.36 25.27 -4.68
C SER A 4 10.53 24.44 -4.16
N GLY A 5 11.66 25.10 -3.89
CA GLY A 5 12.83 24.49 -3.27
C GLY A 5 12.41 23.83 -1.96
N ALA A 6 12.57 22.51 -1.89
CA ALA A 6 12.67 21.82 -0.61
C ALA A 6 13.80 22.50 0.18
N PRO A 7 13.68 22.64 1.52
CA PRO A 7 14.73 23.30 2.30
C PRO A 7 16.06 22.63 1.97
N ALA A 8 17.03 23.43 1.51
CA ALA A 8 18.38 23.01 1.21
C ALA A 8 18.91 22.29 2.46
N ALA A 9 18.90 20.96 2.42
CA ALA A 9 19.27 20.13 3.55
C ALA A 9 20.79 20.20 3.68
N GLY A 10 21.31 21.23 4.34
CA GLY A 10 22.76 21.44 4.49
C GLY A 10 23.48 20.31 5.25
N PRO A 11 24.73 20.50 5.65
CA PRO A 11 25.47 19.48 6.38
C PRO A 11 24.79 19.11 7.71
N LEU A 12 24.97 17.87 8.14
CA LEU A 12 24.59 17.49 9.51
C LEU A 12 25.62 18.04 10.50
N ALA A 13 25.15 18.43 11.69
CA ALA A 13 26.05 18.75 12.80
C ALA A 13 26.76 17.48 13.30
N PRO A 14 27.95 17.58 13.92
CA PRO A 14 28.64 16.45 14.52
C PRO A 14 27.71 15.65 15.44
N GLY A 15 27.70 14.31 15.28
CA GLY A 15 26.87 13.40 16.08
C GLY A 15 25.41 13.27 15.63
N GLN A 16 24.92 14.08 14.67
CA GLN A 16 23.58 13.91 14.13
C GLN A 16 23.48 12.74 13.15
N ARG A 17 22.33 12.04 13.20
CA ARG A 17 22.00 10.95 12.28
C ARG A 17 21.13 11.47 11.14
N TRP A 18 21.29 10.85 9.98
CA TRP A 18 20.43 11.10 8.82
C TRP A 18 19.03 10.52 9.05
N SER A 19 18.02 11.38 9.16
CA SER A 19 16.62 10.96 9.18
C SER A 19 16.15 10.48 7.79
N VAL A 20 15.11 9.64 7.77
CA VAL A 20 14.50 9.15 6.53
C VAL A 20 13.98 10.31 5.68
N ALA A 21 13.28 11.26 6.29
CA ALA A 21 12.74 12.44 5.60
C ALA A 21 13.85 13.27 4.92
N ARG A 22 14.98 13.47 5.61
CA ARG A 22 16.11 14.22 5.05
C ARG A 22 16.80 13.47 3.91
N LYS A 23 17.01 12.16 4.06
CA LYS A 23 17.54 11.33 2.95
C LYS A 23 16.61 11.36 1.74
N ARG A 24 15.29 11.26 1.94
CA ARG A 24 14.29 11.35 0.87
C ARG A 24 14.40 12.69 0.12
N ALA A 25 14.50 13.80 0.84
CA ALA A 25 14.67 15.12 0.21
C ALA A 25 15.93 15.19 -0.67
N VAL A 26 17.06 14.67 -0.19
CA VAL A 26 18.31 14.60 -0.97
C VAL A 26 18.15 13.73 -2.22
N VAL A 27 17.54 12.54 -2.08
CA VAL A 27 17.32 11.64 -3.22
C VAL A 27 16.43 12.28 -4.28
N LEU A 28 15.38 13.00 -3.88
CA LEU A 28 14.50 13.71 -4.82
C LEU A 28 15.24 14.78 -5.62
N ARG A 29 16.22 15.47 -5.03
CA ARG A 29 17.09 16.41 -5.76
C ARG A 29 17.92 15.71 -6.83
N LEU A 30 18.50 14.56 -6.49
CA LEU A 30 19.29 13.75 -7.44
C LEU A 30 18.42 13.21 -8.60
N ILE A 31 17.18 12.77 -8.31
CA ILE A 31 16.23 12.33 -9.33
C ILE A 31 15.77 13.50 -10.22
N ALA A 32 15.66 14.71 -9.66
CA ALA A 32 15.36 15.93 -10.41
C ALA A 32 16.51 16.39 -11.33
N GLY A 33 17.65 15.69 -11.32
CA GLY A 33 18.79 15.95 -12.20
C GLY A 33 19.81 16.92 -11.64
N GLU A 34 19.75 17.25 -10.34
CA GLU A 34 20.81 18.05 -9.73
C GLU A 34 22.15 17.28 -9.75
N PRO A 35 23.27 17.95 -10.12
CA PRO A 35 24.57 17.29 -10.21
C PRO A 35 25.02 16.77 -8.85
N VAL A 36 25.43 15.50 -8.80
CA VAL A 36 25.74 14.79 -7.55
C VAL A 36 26.93 15.41 -6.81
N GLU A 37 27.87 16.01 -7.54
CA GLU A 37 29.02 16.73 -6.99
C GLU A 37 28.59 17.98 -6.23
N LEU A 38 27.59 18.70 -6.74
CA LEU A 38 27.04 19.90 -6.10
C LEU A 38 26.32 19.51 -4.81
N VAL A 39 25.44 18.51 -4.89
CA VAL A 39 24.72 17.99 -3.73
C VAL A 39 25.70 17.46 -2.67
N SER A 40 26.75 16.73 -3.09
CA SER A 40 27.79 16.20 -2.20
C SER A 40 28.49 17.29 -1.41
N ARG A 41 28.91 18.37 -2.10
CA ARG A 41 29.58 19.52 -1.47
C ARG A 41 28.66 20.26 -0.52
N GLU A 42 27.39 20.44 -0.88
CA GLU A 42 26.42 21.16 -0.06
C GLU A 42 26.10 20.42 1.24
N ILE A 43 25.92 19.09 1.18
CA ILE A 43 25.43 18.32 2.33
C ILE A 43 26.53 17.57 3.09
N GLY A 44 27.77 17.62 2.59
CA GLY A 44 28.93 16.97 3.19
C GLY A 44 28.88 15.43 3.14
N VAL A 45 28.20 14.85 2.15
CA VAL A 45 28.09 13.39 1.98
C VAL A 45 28.86 12.97 0.72
N PRO A 46 29.75 11.96 0.79
CA PRO A 46 30.49 11.49 -0.37
C PRO A 46 29.58 11.02 -1.52
N VAL A 47 29.99 11.32 -2.75
CA VAL A 47 29.25 10.99 -3.99
C VAL A 47 28.80 9.52 -4.04
N PHE A 48 29.71 8.56 -3.80
CA PHE A 48 29.37 7.12 -3.84
C PHE A 48 28.21 6.74 -2.89
N LYS A 49 28.06 7.46 -1.77
CA LYS A 49 26.99 7.21 -0.80
C LYS A 49 25.67 7.82 -1.26
N LEU A 50 25.71 8.94 -1.97
CA LEU A 50 24.55 9.56 -2.62
C LEU A 50 24.04 8.71 -3.77
N GLU A 51 24.94 8.20 -4.61
CA GLU A 51 24.60 7.26 -5.69
C GLU A 51 23.93 6.02 -5.14
N ARG A 52 24.49 5.41 -4.09
CA ARG A 52 23.85 4.28 -3.40
C ARG A 52 22.47 4.60 -2.83
N TRP A 53 22.22 5.82 -2.37
CA TRP A 53 20.89 6.22 -1.92
C TRP A 53 19.90 6.36 -3.08
N ARG A 54 20.36 6.92 -4.22
CA ARG A 54 19.58 7.02 -5.45
C ARG A 54 19.22 5.62 -5.99
N GLU A 55 20.20 4.75 -6.18
CA GLU A 55 19.99 3.37 -6.67
C GLU A 55 18.99 2.60 -5.81
N ARG A 56 19.10 2.68 -4.48
CA ARG A 56 18.15 2.00 -3.59
C ARG A 56 16.74 2.57 -3.68
N ALA A 57 16.60 3.87 -3.92
CA ALA A 57 15.31 4.50 -4.08
C ALA A 57 14.67 4.15 -5.43
N GLU A 58 15.47 4.09 -6.50
CA GLU A 58 15.03 3.64 -7.83
C GLU A 58 14.58 2.17 -7.79
N ALA A 59 15.36 1.28 -7.17
CA ALA A 59 14.98 -0.13 -7.01
C ALA A 59 13.69 -0.30 -6.18
N ALA A 60 13.53 0.49 -5.12
CA ALA A 60 12.31 0.47 -4.32
C ALA A 60 11.09 1.01 -5.10
N LEU A 61 11.29 2.06 -5.90
CA LEU A 61 10.26 2.60 -6.77
C LEU A 61 9.85 1.59 -7.84
N GLU A 62 10.81 0.95 -8.51
CA GLU A 62 10.55 -0.12 -9.47
C GLU A 62 9.80 -1.29 -8.83
N GLY A 63 10.20 -1.71 -7.64
CA GLY A 63 9.49 -2.74 -6.86
C GLY A 63 8.05 -2.34 -6.57
N ALA A 64 7.81 -1.14 -6.05
CA ALA A 64 6.47 -0.65 -5.74
C ALA A 64 5.58 -0.49 -6.99
N LEU A 65 6.18 -0.16 -8.15
CA LEU A 65 5.45 -0.09 -9.42
C LEU A 65 5.11 -1.49 -9.96
N LYS A 66 5.98 -2.49 -9.76
CA LYS A 66 5.70 -3.89 -10.12
C LYS A 66 4.63 -4.54 -9.23
N GLU A 67 4.51 -4.09 -7.98
CA GLU A 67 3.58 -4.63 -7.00
C GLU A 67 2.09 -4.36 -7.34
N ARG A 68 1.79 -3.62 -8.41
CA ARG A 68 0.45 -3.08 -8.67
C ARG A 68 -0.19 -3.59 -9.98
N GLU A 69 -0.71 -4.82 -9.91
CA GLU A 69 -2.02 -5.18 -10.51
C GLU A 69 -2.58 -6.53 -9.99
N ALA A 70 -1.77 -7.43 -9.41
CA ALA A 70 -2.20 -8.80 -9.15
C ALA A 70 -2.71 -9.14 -7.72
N ASP A 71 -2.11 -8.63 -6.63
CA ASP A 71 -2.13 -9.41 -5.37
C ASP A 71 -2.71 -8.74 -4.11
N GLY A 72 -3.25 -7.51 -4.17
CA GLY A 72 -3.66 -6.82 -2.95
C GLY A 72 -4.95 -7.31 -2.29
N GLU A 73 -6.01 -7.50 -3.08
CA GLU A 73 -7.36 -7.74 -2.53
C GLU A 73 -8.22 -8.66 -3.41
N GLY A 74 -7.90 -8.82 -4.70
CA GLY A 74 -8.70 -9.58 -5.66
C GLY A 74 -9.01 -11.03 -5.24
N PRO A 75 -7.99 -11.87 -4.92
CA PRO A 75 -8.24 -13.29 -4.70
C PRO A 75 -8.93 -13.58 -3.36
N GLU A 76 -8.54 -12.92 -2.27
CA GLU A 76 -9.17 -13.09 -0.96
C GLU A 76 -10.59 -12.51 -0.94
N LEU A 77 -10.80 -11.33 -1.54
CA LEU A 77 -12.14 -10.76 -1.69
C LEU A 77 -13.04 -11.63 -2.56
N ALA A 78 -12.51 -12.17 -3.67
CA ALA A 78 -13.26 -13.10 -4.52
C ALA A 78 -13.64 -14.38 -3.78
N ALA A 79 -12.72 -14.94 -2.99
CA ALA A 79 -13.00 -16.12 -2.16
C ALA A 79 -14.05 -15.81 -1.09
N ALA A 80 -13.96 -14.66 -0.42
CA ALA A 80 -14.94 -14.22 0.57
C ALA A 80 -16.33 -14.01 -0.04
N LEU A 81 -16.42 -13.30 -1.17
CA LEU A 81 -17.68 -13.05 -1.89
C LEU A 81 -18.32 -14.37 -2.36
N ARG A 82 -17.53 -15.31 -2.87
CA ARG A 82 -18.01 -16.65 -3.22
C ARG A 82 -18.60 -17.37 -2.01
N ARG A 83 -17.91 -17.35 -0.86
CA ARG A 83 -18.37 -18.01 0.36
C ARG A 83 -19.66 -17.39 0.90
N ILE A 84 -19.80 -16.07 0.82
CA ILE A 84 -21.02 -15.35 1.18
C ILE A 84 -22.19 -15.80 0.28
N GLY A 85 -21.96 -15.94 -1.02
CA GLY A 85 -22.98 -16.42 -1.96
C GLY A 85 -23.45 -17.84 -1.65
N GLU A 86 -22.50 -18.76 -1.40
CA GLU A 86 -22.79 -20.15 -0.99
C GLU A 86 -23.66 -20.20 0.28
N LEU A 87 -23.25 -19.48 1.33
CA LEU A 87 -23.98 -19.43 2.61
C LEU A 87 -25.36 -18.78 2.47
N SER A 88 -25.47 -17.74 1.63
CA SER A 88 -26.75 -17.07 1.39
C SER A 88 -27.75 -18.01 0.73
N MET A 89 -27.30 -18.79 -0.27
CA MET A 89 -28.13 -19.81 -0.91
C MET A 89 -28.55 -20.91 0.07
N GLU A 90 -27.63 -21.39 0.92
CA GLU A 90 -27.96 -22.37 1.97
C GLU A 90 -29.04 -21.85 2.93
N VAL A 91 -28.90 -20.60 3.39
CA VAL A 91 -29.88 -19.95 4.28
C VAL A 91 -31.25 -19.85 3.62
N ASP A 92 -31.31 -19.46 2.35
CA ASP A 92 -32.59 -19.33 1.63
C ASP A 92 -33.27 -20.70 1.46
N LEU A 93 -32.52 -21.74 1.12
CA LEU A 93 -33.04 -23.11 1.02
C LEU A 93 -33.55 -23.65 2.36
N LEU A 94 -32.84 -23.37 3.46
CA LEU A 94 -33.25 -23.77 4.80
C LEU A 94 -34.54 -23.05 5.23
N ARG A 95 -34.64 -21.75 4.98
CA ARG A 95 -35.86 -20.96 5.23
C ARG A 95 -37.04 -21.49 4.42
N ALA A 96 -36.83 -21.83 3.15
CA ALA A 96 -37.86 -22.42 2.31
C ALA A 96 -38.35 -23.78 2.85
N LYS A 97 -37.44 -24.66 3.30
CA LYS A 97 -37.81 -25.95 3.92
C LYS A 97 -38.62 -25.79 5.21
N MET A 98 -38.25 -24.83 6.06
CA MET A 98 -39.00 -24.53 7.29
C MET A 98 -40.39 -23.97 6.99
N GLY A 99 -40.52 -23.09 5.98
CA GLY A 99 -41.81 -22.54 5.56
C GLY A 99 -42.73 -23.55 4.86
N GLN A 100 -42.16 -24.54 4.18
CA GLN A 100 -42.91 -25.61 3.49
C GLN A 100 -43.36 -26.74 4.41
N SER A 101 -42.77 -26.89 5.61
CA SER A 101 -43.19 -27.90 6.58
C SER A 101 -44.30 -27.34 7.47
N PRO A 102 -45.57 -27.80 7.35
CA PRO A 102 -46.55 -27.48 8.37
C PRO A 102 -46.08 -28.15 9.66
N GLY A 103 -45.88 -27.38 10.72
CA GLY A 103 -45.54 -27.93 12.02
C GLY A 103 -46.56 -29.02 12.44
N PRO A 104 -46.17 -29.99 13.30
CA PRO A 104 -47.04 -31.09 13.73
C PRO A 104 -48.39 -30.64 14.34
N LEU A 105 -48.52 -29.36 14.67
CA LEU A 105 -49.67 -28.73 15.31
C LEU A 105 -50.57 -27.91 14.37
N ALA A 106 -50.24 -27.79 13.08
CA ALA A 106 -50.94 -26.88 12.16
C ALA A 106 -52.35 -27.33 11.72
N ARG A 107 -52.90 -28.43 12.28
CA ARG A 107 -54.17 -29.01 11.82
C ARG A 107 -55.10 -29.46 12.95
N LYS A 108 -55.73 -28.49 13.63
CA LYS A 108 -57.11 -28.65 14.16
C LYS A 108 -57.88 -27.35 14.00
N ARG A 109 -58.59 -27.21 12.87
CA ARG A 109 -59.68 -26.25 12.72
C ARG A 109 -60.90 -26.86 13.39
N TRP A 110 -61.31 -26.30 14.51
CA TRP A 110 -62.60 -26.63 15.13
C TRP A 110 -63.70 -25.90 14.33
N ARG A 111 -64.76 -26.64 14.01
CA ARG A 111 -65.99 -26.13 13.37
C ARG A 111 -66.98 -25.71 14.45
#